data_AF-A0A521TDB2-F1
#
_entry.id   AF-A0A521TDB2-F1
#
_cell.length_a   1.000
_cell.length_b   1.000
_cell.length_c   1.000
_cell.angle_alpha   90.00
_cell.angle_beta   90.00
_cell.angle_gamma   90.00
#
_symmetry.space_group_name_H-M   'P 1'
#
loop_
_entity.id
_entity.type
_entity.pdbx_description
1 polymer ?
#
loop_
_entity_poly.entity_id
_entity_poly.type
_entity_poly.pdbx_seq_one_letter_code
_entity_poly.pdbx_strand_id
1 'polypeptide(L)'
;MPKKPLSVTLEEDNILWLRGQTAAGKQRSLSEALDVLVTSARQAGYGTTPRSVVGTIDIASSDPALLRADADVRARVKASIAQPFPGAVKAGRGKRKARQ
;
A
#
# COMPACT_ATOMS: atom_id res chain seq x y z
N MET A 1 19.44 12.15 12.52
CA MET A 1 20.19 12.59 11.33
C MET A 1 19.39 13.64 10.58
N PRO A 2 20.01 14.65 9.96
CA PRO A 2 19.29 15.59 9.10
C PRO A 2 18.64 14.84 7.93
N LYS A 3 17.41 15.22 7.56
CA LYS A 3 16.69 14.65 6.42
C LYS A 3 17.46 14.97 5.14
N LYS A 4 17.91 13.94 4.41
CA LYS A 4 18.55 14.11 3.11
C LYS A 4 17.49 14.04 2.01
N PRO A 5 17.39 15.03 1.12
CA PRO A 5 16.45 14.97 0.01
C PRO A 5 16.83 13.81 -0.93
N LEU A 6 15.82 13.08 -1.38
CA LEU A 6 15.93 11.97 -2.31
C LEU A 6 14.90 12.20 -3.43
N SER A 7 15.37 12.18 -4.68
CA SER A 7 14.49 12.16 -5.85
C SER A 7 14.52 10.75 -6.46
N VAL A 8 13.36 10.22 -6.82
CA VAL A 8 13.20 8.90 -7.43
C VAL A 8 12.28 9.00 -8.64
N THR A 9 12.59 8.25 -9.68
CA THR A 9 11.72 8.06 -10.83
C THR A 9 11.07 6.70 -10.70
N LEU A 10 9.74 6.67 -10.73
CA LEU A 10 8.94 5.46 -10.58
C LEU A 10 7.93 5.39 -11.72
N GLU A 11 7.61 4.18 -12.17
CA GLU A 11 6.48 3.94 -13.07
C GLU A 11 5.15 4.30 -12.38
N GLU A 12 4.12 4.58 -13.18
CA GLU A 12 2.81 5.04 -12.68
C GLU A 12 2.17 4.03 -11.71
N ASP A 13 2.26 2.74 -12.01
CA ASP A 13 1.74 1.66 -11.16
C ASP A 13 2.43 1.63 -9.79
N ASN A 14 3.74 1.89 -9.76
CA ASN A 14 4.51 1.96 -8.51
C ASN A 14 4.13 3.20 -7.68
N ILE A 15 3.78 4.32 -8.33
CA ILE A 15 3.27 5.51 -7.65
C ILE A 15 1.90 5.23 -7.06
N LEU A 16 1.02 4.55 -7.79
CA LEU A 16 -0.31 4.17 -7.31
C LEU A 16 -0.21 3.23 -6.10
N TRP A 17 0.64 2.21 -6.20
CA TRP A 17 0.94 1.30 -5.10
C TRP A 17 1.46 2.04 -3.86
N LEU A 18 2.41 2.97 -4.03
CA LEU A 18 2.97 3.75 -2.92
C LEU A 18 1.92 4.65 -2.24
N ARG A 19 0.99 5.23 -3.01
CA ARG A 19 -0.14 5.99 -2.45
C ARG A 19 -1.05 5.07 -1.62
N GLY A 20 -1.28 3.84 -2.09
CA GLY A 20 -2.06 2.83 -1.36
C GLY A 20 -1.41 2.48 -0.04
N GLN A 21 -0.10 2.26 -0.05
CA GLN A 21 0.67 1.98 1.15
C GLN A 21 0.65 3.13 2.15
N THR A 22 0.71 4.38 1.66
CA THR A 22 0.59 5.60 2.49
C THR A 22 -0.76 5.66 3.20
N ALA A 23 -1.84 5.33 2.49
CA ALA A 23 -3.19 5.32 3.06
C ALA A 23 -3.40 4.17 4.06
N ALA A 24 -2.92 2.97 3.73
CA ALA A 24 -3.07 1.78 4.55
C ALA A 24 -2.24 1.84 5.85
N GLY A 25 -1.01 2.33 5.77
CA GLY A 25 -0.10 2.45 6.93
C GLY A 25 -0.29 3.71 7.76
N LYS A 26 -1.28 4.56 7.42
CA LYS A 26 -1.58 5.84 8.10
C LYS A 26 -0.39 6.82 8.13
N GLN A 27 0.48 6.77 7.12
CA GLN A 27 1.58 7.73 6.98
C GLN A 27 1.02 9.10 6.56
N ARG A 28 1.71 10.19 6.94
CA ARG A 28 1.25 11.56 6.72
C ARG A 28 1.61 12.08 5.33
N SER A 29 2.52 11.40 4.63
CA SER A 29 2.94 11.78 3.28
C SER A 29 3.56 10.61 2.51
N LEU A 30 3.59 10.74 1.18
CA LEU A 30 4.32 9.83 0.28
C LEU A 30 5.81 9.74 0.62
N SER A 31 6.44 10.87 0.98
CA SER A 31 7.85 10.91 1.37
C SER A 31 8.12 10.12 2.65
N GLU A 32 7.18 10.15 3.61
CA GLU A 32 7.29 9.36 4.83
C GLU A 32 7.12 7.86 4.56
N ALA A 33 6.16 7.48 3.71
CA ALA A 33 6.01 6.09 3.29
C ALA A 33 7.27 5.58 2.55
N LEU A 34 7.85 6.40 1.67
CA LEU A 34 9.10 6.07 0.97
C LEU A 34 10.29 5.98 1.92
N ASP A 35 10.39 6.87 2.91
CA ASP A 35 11.47 6.86 3.90
C ASP A 35 11.43 5.58 4.76
N VAL A 36 10.24 5.12 5.15
CA VAL A 36 10.07 3.84 5.85
C VAL A 36 10.54 2.67 4.99
N LEU A 37 10.17 2.63 3.70
CA LEU A 37 10.59 1.57 2.77
C LEU A 37 12.11 1.56 2.59
N VAL A 38 12.71 2.72 2.33
CA VAL A 38 14.16 2.86 2.16
C VAL A 38 14.91 2.51 3.45
N THR A 39 14.39 2.93 4.61
CA THR A 39 14.96 2.60 5.92
C THR A 39 14.90 1.10 6.17
N SER A 40 13.75 0.47 5.91
CA SER A 40 13.58 -0.98 6.03
C SER A 40 14.53 -1.73 5.10
N ALA A 41 14.68 -1.29 3.85
CA ALA A 41 15.59 -1.91 2.89
C ALA A 41 17.06 -1.80 3.32
N ARG A 42 17.46 -0.64 3.87
CA ARG A 42 18.81 -0.43 4.40
C ARG A 42 19.08 -1.28 5.64
N GLN A 43 18.10 -1.42 6.52
CA GLN A 43 18.18 -2.28 7.71
C GLN A 43 18.22 -3.77 7.35
N ALA A 44 17.49 -4.17 6.31
CA ALA A 44 17.45 -5.55 5.83
C ALA A 44 18.74 -5.98 5.09
N GLY A 45 19.55 -5.02 4.64
CA GLY A 45 20.77 -5.24 3.87
C GLY A 45 20.51 -5.62 2.41
N TYR A 46 21.37 -5.15 1.48
CA TYR A 46 21.35 -5.57 0.07
C TYR A 46 21.74 -7.06 -0.01
N GLY A 47 20.77 -7.97 0.06
CA GLY A 47 21.12 -9.40 -0.02
C GLY A 47 20.06 -10.35 0.49
N THR A 48 18.83 -10.26 -0.01
CA THR A 48 17.94 -11.41 0.10
C THR A 48 17.48 -11.83 -1.29
N THR A 49 18.21 -12.78 -1.86
CA THR A 49 17.67 -13.78 -2.80
C THR A 49 16.25 -14.14 -2.37
N PRO A 50 15.26 -14.33 -3.27
CA PRO A 50 13.89 -14.66 -2.91
C PRO A 50 13.89 -15.73 -1.82
N ARG A 51 13.58 -15.32 -0.57
CA ARG A 51 13.59 -16.25 0.55
C ARG A 51 12.26 -16.98 0.47
N SER A 52 12.32 -18.31 0.42
CA SER A 52 11.15 -19.12 0.78
C SER A 52 10.60 -18.58 2.09
N VAL A 53 9.37 -18.07 2.06
CA VAL A 53 8.72 -17.55 3.26
C VAL A 53 8.28 -18.76 4.08
N VAL A 54 9.15 -19.19 5.00
CA VAL A 54 8.78 -20.16 6.03
C VAL A 54 8.01 -19.38 7.09
N GLY A 55 6.69 -19.48 7.03
CA GLY A 55 5.78 -18.90 8.01
C GLY A 55 4.68 -19.90 8.33
N THR A 56 4.04 -19.74 9.48
CA THR A 56 2.89 -20.54 9.86
C THR A 56 1.65 -19.98 9.17
N ILE A 57 0.95 -20.82 8.41
CA ILE A 57 -0.35 -20.47 7.85
C ILE A 57 -1.40 -20.96 8.85
N ASP A 58 -2.13 -20.02 9.45
CA ASP A 58 -3.28 -20.36 10.28
C ASP A 58 -4.44 -20.79 9.37
N ILE A 59 -4.72 -22.09 9.37
CA ILE A 59 -5.89 -22.65 8.69
C ILE A 59 -7.09 -22.50 9.63
N ALA A 60 -8.17 -21.92 9.12
CA ALA A 60 -9.39 -21.75 9.89
C ALA A 60 -9.92 -23.12 10.32
N SER A 61 -10.20 -23.28 11.63
CA SER A 61 -10.72 -24.53 12.19
C SER A 61 -12.05 -24.97 11.56
N SER A 62 -12.80 -24.02 10.99
CA SER A 62 -14.06 -24.24 10.29
C SER A 62 -13.91 -24.77 8.85
N ASP A 63 -12.72 -24.68 8.26
CA ASP A 63 -12.43 -25.19 6.92
C ASP A 63 -11.00 -25.76 6.84
N PRO A 64 -10.73 -26.86 7.57
CA PRO A 64 -9.39 -27.44 7.63
C PRO A 64 -8.94 -28.03 6.29
N ALA A 65 -9.88 -28.42 5.44
CA ALA A 65 -9.63 -28.97 4.10
C ALA A 65 -9.56 -27.90 3.01
N LEU A 66 -9.70 -26.61 3.36
CA LEU A 66 -9.62 -25.47 2.44
C LEU A 66 -10.64 -25.53 1.28
N LEU A 67 -11.78 -26.20 1.48
CA LEU A 67 -12.80 -26.35 0.44
C LEU A 67 -13.45 -25.01 0.06
N ARG A 68 -13.39 -24.02 0.95
CA ARG A 68 -13.96 -22.68 0.77
C ARG A 68 -12.89 -21.61 0.53
N ALA A 69 -11.60 -21.98 0.56
CA ALA A 69 -10.50 -21.03 0.45
C ALA A 69 -10.62 -20.12 -0.79
N ASP A 70 -11.00 -20.68 -1.95
CA ASP A 70 -11.21 -19.94 -3.19
C ASP A 70 -12.30 -18.87 -3.06
N ALA A 71 -13.42 -19.22 -2.43
CA ALA A 71 -14.53 -18.31 -2.21
C ALA A 71 -14.14 -17.20 -1.22
N ASP A 72 -13.42 -17.55 -0.16
CA ASP A 72 -12.97 -16.62 0.87
C ASP A 72 -11.94 -15.62 0.35
N VAL A 73 -10.95 -16.08 -0.44
CA VAL A 73 -9.97 -15.21 -1.09
C VAL A 73 -10.68 -14.26 -2.05
N ARG A 74 -11.59 -14.77 -2.89
CA ARG A 74 -12.36 -13.95 -3.83
C ARG A 74 -13.21 -12.90 -3.11
N ALA A 75 -13.84 -13.26 -2.01
CA ALA A 75 -14.62 -12.33 -1.19
C ALA A 75 -13.75 -11.21 -0.60
N ARG A 76 -12.57 -11.54 -0.07
CA ARG A 76 -11.60 -10.56 0.45
C ARG A 76 -11.12 -9.60 -0.63
N VAL A 77 -10.77 -10.12 -1.81
CA VAL A 77 -10.35 -9.29 -2.95
C VAL A 77 -11.48 -8.37 -3.39
N LYS A 78 -12.71 -8.89 -3.52
CA LYS A 78 -13.88 -8.09 -3.89
C LYS A 78 -14.15 -6.98 -2.87
N ALA A 79 -14.03 -7.27 -1.58
CA ALA A 79 -14.17 -6.28 -0.52
C ALA A 79 -13.06 -5.20 -0.57
N SER A 80 -11.82 -5.61 -0.84
CA SER A 80 -10.69 -4.68 -1.00
C SER A 80 -10.87 -3.74 -2.19
N ILE A 81 -11.44 -4.22 -3.31
CA ILE A 81 -11.72 -3.39 -4.48
C ILE A 81 -12.85 -2.38 -4.19
N ALA A 82 -13.85 -2.78 -3.40
CA ALA A 82 -14.98 -1.92 -3.04
C ALA A 82 -14.62 -0.83 -2.01
N GLN A 83 -13.45 -0.89 -1.39
CA GLN A 83 -13.01 0.11 -0.43
C GLN A 83 -12.61 1.41 -1.16
N PRO A 84 -13.23 2.56 -0.82
CA PRO A 84 -12.83 3.83 -1.41
C PRO A 84 -11.39 4.16 -1.02
N PHE A 85 -10.56 4.42 -2.02
CA PHE A 85 -9.18 4.84 -1.82
C PHE A 85 -9.16 6.16 -1.04
N PRO A 86 -8.54 6.22 0.17
CA PRO A 86 -8.53 7.44 1.00
C PRO A 86 -7.83 8.65 0.38
N GLY A 87 -7.24 8.50 -0.82
CA GLY A 87 -6.63 9.57 -1.61
C GLY A 87 -7.41 9.98 -2.87
N ALA A 88 -8.65 9.52 -3.07
CA ALA A 88 -9.49 10.04 -4.15
C ALA A 88 -9.70 11.55 -3.94
N VAL A 89 -9.00 12.36 -4.75
CA VAL A 89 -9.03 13.82 -4.70
C VAL A 89 -10.50 14.24 -4.76
N LYS A 90 -11.01 14.89 -3.70
CA LYS A 90 -12.29 15.59 -3.80
C LYS A 90 -12.13 16.62 -4.91
N ALA A 91 -12.83 16.42 -6.03
CA ALA A 91 -12.89 17.40 -7.11
C ALA A 91 -13.24 18.76 -6.49
N GLY A 92 -12.25 19.66 -6.45
CA GLY A 92 -12.40 20.96 -5.83
C GLY A 92 -13.52 21.72 -6.54
N ARG A 93 -14.61 21.99 -5.82
CA ARG A 93 -15.72 22.82 -6.30
C ARG A 93 -15.21 24.26 -6.36
N GLY A 94 -14.52 24.60 -7.44
CA GLY A 94 -13.97 25.94 -7.68
C GLY A 94 -15.11 26.95 -7.76
N LYS A 95 -15.25 27.78 -6.72
CA LYS A 95 -16.07 29.01 -6.80
C LYS A 95 -15.40 29.95 -7.80
N ARG A 96 -15.93 30.01 -9.02
CA ARG A 96 -15.64 31.09 -9.97
C ARG A 96 -16.14 32.40 -9.36
N LYS A 97 -15.22 33.25 -8.87
CA LYS A 97 -15.54 34.65 -8.59
C LYS A 97 -15.77 35.36 -9.92
N ALA A 98 -16.98 35.86 -10.11
CA ALA A 98 -17.29 36.82 -11.16
C ALA A 98 -16.47 38.09 -10.92
N ARG A 99 -15.73 38.52 -11.94
CA ARG A 99 -15.15 39.86 -12.01
C ARG A 99 -16.19 40.77 -12.65
N GLN A 100 -16.62 41.79 -11.90
CA GLN A 100 -17.10 43.05 -12.46
C GLN A 100 -15.91 44.02 -12.48
#